data_AF-A0A2N1MDU9-F1
#
_entry.id   AF-A0A2N1MDU9-F1
#
_cell.length_a   1.000
_cell.length_b   1.000
_cell.length_c   1.000
_cell.angle_alpha   90.00
_cell.angle_beta   90.00
_cell.angle_gamma   90.00
#
_symmetry.space_group_name_H-M   'P 1'
#
loop_
_entity.id
_entity.type
_entity.pdbx_description
1 polymer ?
#
loop_
_entity_poly.entity_id
_entity_poly.type
_entity_poly.pdbx_seq_one_letter_code
_entity_poly.pdbx_strand_id
1 'polypeptide(L)'
;MLQHFFFYQNVIPRSVQHKYFNMIRRKLLDRYYLLKSRGDKETDRNTYTKTFFNFSYKLYRFHFGIFLPCHYSTLDESSPEYGHTCRVPSPYVMSFYRRGCVQHQKYIDFFQNVKKRNGSMQVSPNNRISHATRLFDAWASSTTKHVYSKRLGISYDTRY
;
A
#
# COMPACT_ATOMS: atom_id res chain seq x y z
N MET A 1 26.58 -2.10 3.73
CA MET A 1 25.50 -2.42 2.77
C MET A 1 25.41 -1.43 1.61
N LEU A 2 24.92 -0.19 1.76
CA LEU A 2 24.75 0.72 0.60
C LEU A 2 26.08 1.18 -0.03
N GLN A 3 27.12 1.43 0.76
CA GLN A 3 28.46 1.76 0.25
C GLN A 3 29.06 0.59 -0.55
N HIS A 4 28.86 -0.64 -0.05
CA HIS A 4 29.28 -1.87 -0.74
C HIS A 4 28.56 -2.00 -2.09
N PHE A 5 27.23 -1.80 -2.13
CA PHE A 5 26.49 -1.76 -3.40
C PHE A 5 27.12 -0.80 -4.42
N PHE A 6 27.34 0.47 -4.06
CA PHE A 6 27.93 1.46 -4.96
C PHE A 6 29.38 1.19 -5.32
N PHE A 7 30.14 0.52 -4.45
CA PHE A 7 31.52 0.12 -4.72
C PHE A 7 31.61 -0.87 -5.88
N TYR A 8 30.70 -1.84 -5.94
CA TYR A 8 30.66 -2.86 -6.99
C TYR A 8 29.84 -2.45 -8.24
N GLN A 9 29.23 -1.26 -8.26
CA GLN A 9 28.45 -0.82 -9.42
C GLN A 9 29.33 -0.21 -10.52
N ASN A 10 29.36 -0.89 -11.67
CA ASN A 10 29.97 -0.38 -12.91
C ASN A 10 29.02 0.50 -13.73
N VAL A 11 27.72 0.46 -13.43
CA VAL A 11 26.66 1.14 -14.20
C VAL A 11 26.52 2.62 -13.86
N ILE A 12 26.73 2.98 -12.58
CA ILE A 12 26.54 4.33 -12.07
C ILE A 12 27.92 4.97 -11.94
N PRO A 13 28.25 5.99 -12.75
CA PRO A 13 29.56 6.64 -12.70
C PRO A 13 29.86 7.21 -11.32
N ARG A 14 31.12 7.08 -10.85
CA ARG A 14 31.57 7.54 -9.52
C ARG A 14 31.18 8.99 -9.22
N SER A 15 31.24 9.88 -10.22
CA SER A 15 30.86 11.29 -10.11
C SER A 15 29.40 11.50 -9.69
N VAL A 16 28.49 10.59 -10.05
CA VAL A 16 27.05 10.69 -9.75
C VAL A 16 26.66 9.81 -8.55
N GLN A 17 27.53 8.89 -8.12
CA GLN A 17 27.25 8.01 -6.97
C GLN A 17 26.99 8.80 -5.69
N HIS A 18 27.76 9.87 -5.40
CA HIS A 18 27.57 10.68 -4.20
C HIS A 18 26.18 11.35 -4.16
N LYS A 19 25.70 11.87 -5.31
CA LYS A 19 24.36 12.46 -5.44
C LYS A 19 23.27 11.45 -5.08
N TYR A 20 23.35 10.25 -5.64
CA TYR A 20 22.33 9.22 -5.41
C TYR A 20 22.49 8.51 -4.06
N PHE A 21 23.71 8.41 -3.53
CA PHE A 21 23.97 7.77 -2.24
C PHE A 21 23.15 8.41 -1.12
N ASN A 22 23.24 9.73 -0.97
CA ASN A 22 22.50 10.45 0.06
C ASN A 22 20.98 10.39 -0.15
N MET A 23 20.53 10.50 -1.40
CA MET A 23 19.12 10.38 -1.75
C MET A 23 18.56 8.99 -1.40
N ILE A 24 19.25 7.92 -1.78
CA ILE A 24 18.84 6.53 -1.53
C ILE A 24 18.89 6.23 -0.03
N ARG A 25 19.92 6.69 0.68
CA ARG A 25 20.03 6.57 2.14
C ARG A 25 18.83 7.20 2.84
N ARG A 26 18.45 8.44 2.50
CA ARG A 26 17.27 9.11 3.07
C ARG A 26 15.99 8.33 2.76
N LYS A 27 15.79 7.90 1.50
CA LYS A 27 14.62 7.09 1.12
C LYS A 27 14.54 5.75 1.86
N LEU A 28 15.67 5.12 2.18
CA LEU A 28 15.70 3.90 2.99
C LEU A 28 15.29 4.16 4.44
N LEU A 29 15.74 5.28 5.04
CA LEU A 29 15.31 5.69 6.38
C LEU A 29 13.81 5.99 6.40
N ASP A 30 13.32 6.77 5.45
CA ASP A 30 11.88 7.05 5.32
C ASP A 30 11.09 5.75 5.18
N ARG A 31 11.60 4.80 4.38
CA ARG A 31 10.98 3.48 4.20
C ARG A 31 10.93 2.71 5.51
N TYR A 32 12.00 2.71 6.30
CA TYR A 32 12.03 2.07 7.62
C TYR A 32 10.94 2.63 8.54
N TYR A 33 10.83 3.95 8.68
CA TYR A 33 9.80 4.57 9.52
C TYR A 33 8.38 4.30 9.02
N LEU A 34 8.16 4.35 7.70
CA LEU A 34 6.86 4.00 7.11
C LEU A 34 6.45 2.55 7.40
N LEU A 35 7.41 1.62 7.33
CA LEU A 35 7.15 0.21 7.61
C LEU A 35 6.86 -0.05 9.08
N LYS A 36 7.65 0.56 9.97
CA LYS A 36 7.42 0.51 11.42
C LYS A 36 6.04 1.05 11.76
N SER A 37 5.73 2.27 11.32
CA SER A 37 4.42 2.90 11.53
C SER A 37 3.26 2.08 10.97
N ARG A 38 3.43 1.43 9.81
CA ARG A 38 2.40 0.56 9.22
C ARG A 38 2.20 -0.72 10.03
N GLY A 39 3.29 -1.36 10.44
CA GLY A 39 3.27 -2.61 11.19
C GLY A 39 2.68 -2.46 12.59
N ASP A 40 3.08 -1.40 13.30
CA ASP A 40 2.60 -1.04 14.65
C ASP A 40 1.13 -0.61 14.66
N LYS A 41 0.53 -0.37 13.49
CA LYS A 41 -0.85 0.10 13.41
C LYS A 41 -1.82 -1.03 13.71
N GLU A 42 -2.61 -0.86 14.77
CA GLU A 42 -3.69 -1.77 15.17
C GLU A 42 -5.01 -1.33 14.53
N THR A 43 -5.15 -1.55 13.22
CA THR A 43 -6.41 -1.26 12.52
C THR A 43 -6.81 -2.40 11.62
N ASP A 44 -8.11 -2.70 11.63
CA ASP A 44 -8.73 -3.75 10.82
C ASP A 44 -8.92 -3.31 9.36
N ARG A 45 -7.83 -2.92 8.70
CA ARG A 45 -7.80 -2.52 7.29
C ARG A 45 -6.72 -3.28 6.55
N ASN A 46 -6.97 -3.63 5.29
CA ASN A 46 -5.98 -4.32 4.44
C ASN A 46 -5.09 -3.34 3.63
N THR A 47 -4.82 -2.16 4.20
CA THR A 47 -3.89 -1.22 3.58
C THR A 47 -2.47 -1.73 3.75
N TYR A 48 -1.77 -1.94 2.65
CA TYR A 48 -0.39 -2.42 2.65
C TYR A 48 0.60 -1.29 2.30
N THR A 49 1.85 -1.46 2.73
CA THR A 49 2.97 -0.57 2.40
C THR A 49 4.11 -1.41 1.86
N LYS A 50 4.58 -1.10 0.65
CA LYS A 50 5.71 -1.83 0.03
C LYS A 50 6.98 -1.67 0.86
N THR A 51 7.75 -2.75 0.97
CA THR A 51 9.04 -2.79 1.69
C THR A 51 10.19 -2.18 0.90
N PHE A 52 9.98 -1.96 -0.40
CA PHE A 52 10.98 -1.43 -1.32
C PHE A 52 10.45 -0.23 -2.12
N PHE A 53 11.38 0.47 -2.76
CA PHE A 53 11.15 1.47 -3.78
C PHE A 53 12.03 1.20 -4.99
N ASN A 54 11.61 1.71 -6.15
CA ASN A 54 12.34 1.57 -7.39
C ASN A 54 13.31 2.75 -7.54
N PHE A 55 14.53 2.45 -7.98
CA PHE A 55 15.51 3.44 -8.40
C PHE A 55 15.98 3.06 -9.80
N SER A 56 15.76 3.95 -10.75
CA SER A 56 16.19 3.74 -12.13
C SER A 56 17.31 4.70 -12.47
N TYR A 57 18.31 4.20 -13.19
CA TYR A 57 19.37 5.01 -13.77
C TYR A 57 19.63 4.54 -15.20
N LYS A 58 19.36 5.42 -16.18
CA LYS A 58 19.33 5.06 -17.60
C LYS A 58 18.41 3.84 -17.82
N LEU A 59 18.92 2.77 -18.43
CA LEU A 59 18.18 1.53 -18.70
C LEU A 59 18.14 0.56 -17.50
N TYR A 60 18.87 0.86 -16.43
CA TYR A 60 19.01 -0.05 -15.29
C TYR A 60 17.99 0.26 -14.21
N ARG A 61 17.42 -0.81 -13.62
CA ARG A 61 16.37 -0.75 -12.61
C ARG A 61 16.84 -1.49 -11.37
N PHE A 62 16.87 -0.78 -10.26
CA PHE A 62 17.25 -1.29 -8.96
C PHE A 62 16.05 -1.23 -8.00
N HIS A 63 15.97 -2.19 -7.09
CA HIS A 63 14.97 -2.24 -6.04
C HIS A 63 15.67 -2.10 -4.69
N PHE A 64 15.46 -0.99 -4.01
CA PHE A 64 16.01 -0.74 -2.68
C PHE A 64 14.91 -0.87 -1.65
N GLY A 65 15.15 -1.63 -0.60
CA GLY A 65 14.14 -1.85 0.43
C GLY A 65 14.72 -2.29 1.75
N ILE A 66 13.84 -2.38 2.73
CA ILE A 66 14.13 -2.98 4.02
C ILE A 66 13.79 -4.45 3.93
N PHE A 67 14.76 -5.30 4.26
CA PHE A 67 14.53 -6.73 4.33
C PHE A 67 13.60 -7.04 5.50
N LEU A 68 12.42 -7.59 5.21
CA LEU A 68 11.50 -8.13 6.20
C LEU A 68 11.22 -9.59 5.83
N PRO A 69 11.53 -10.56 6.71
CA PRO A 69 11.25 -11.97 6.41
C PRO A 69 9.74 -12.21 6.39
N CYS A 70 9.34 -13.19 5.58
CA CYS A 70 7.97 -13.69 5.53
C CYS A 70 7.53 -14.20 6.91
N HIS A 71 6.29 -13.90 7.30
CA HIS A 71 5.69 -14.38 8.53
C HIS A 71 4.82 -15.62 8.25
N TYR A 72 5.45 -16.64 7.68
CA TYR A 72 4.81 -17.93 7.47
C TYR A 72 5.73 -19.00 8.05
N SER A 73 5.15 -19.82 8.92
CA SER A 73 5.82 -20.95 9.55
C SER A 73 5.10 -22.21 9.10
N THR A 74 5.81 -23.16 8.52
CA THR A 74 5.29 -24.51 8.29
C THR A 74 5.49 -25.31 9.57
N LEU A 75 4.41 -25.89 10.09
CA LEU A 75 4.49 -26.97 11.05
C LEU A 75 4.65 -28.25 10.24
N ASP A 76 5.82 -28.87 10.29
CA ASP A 76 5.99 -30.22 9.76
C ASP A 76 5.41 -31.19 10.79
N GLU A 77 4.40 -31.98 10.41
CA GLU A 77 3.78 -32.97 11.31
C GLU A 77 4.78 -34.05 11.78
N SER A 78 5.93 -34.16 11.10
CA SER A 78 7.02 -35.08 11.40
C SER A 78 8.01 -34.57 12.47
N SER A 79 8.00 -33.26 12.78
CA SER A 79 8.89 -32.68 13.79
C SER A 79 8.28 -31.41 14.40
N PRO A 80 7.42 -31.54 15.42
CA PRO A 80 6.77 -30.39 16.07
C PRO A 80 7.75 -29.46 16.81
N GLU A 81 9.02 -29.83 16.96
CA GLU A 81 10.05 -29.01 17.62
C GLU A 81 10.73 -27.98 16.69
N TYR A 82 10.65 -28.14 15.36
CA TYR A 82 11.35 -27.27 14.41
C TYR A 82 10.42 -26.69 13.34
N GLY A 83 9.60 -25.72 13.73
CA GLY A 83 8.85 -24.90 12.77
C GLY A 83 9.79 -24.14 11.83
N HIS A 84 9.74 -24.42 10.52
CA HIS A 84 10.54 -23.70 9.54
C HIS A 84 9.88 -22.36 9.18
N THR A 85 10.54 -21.26 9.53
CA THR A 85 10.12 -19.91 9.12
C THR A 85 10.63 -19.59 7.73
N CYS A 86 9.74 -19.06 6.88
CA CYS A 86 10.10 -18.69 5.52
C CYS A 86 11.12 -17.53 5.49
N ARG A 87 12.30 -17.75 4.91
CA ARG A 87 13.39 -16.76 4.79
C ARG A 87 13.24 -15.78 3.62
N VAL A 88 12.21 -15.95 2.78
CA VAL A 88 11.98 -15.10 1.61
C VAL A 88 11.51 -13.72 2.06
N PRO A 89 12.01 -12.61 1.47
CA PRO A 89 11.56 -11.27 1.83
C PRO A 89 10.09 -11.07 1.47
N SER A 90 9.35 -10.41 2.36
CA SER A 90 8.01 -9.94 2.09
C SER A 90 8.04 -8.61 1.31
N PRO A 91 7.30 -8.49 0.20
CA PRO A 91 7.28 -7.27 -0.61
C PRO A 91 6.45 -6.14 0.02
N TYR A 92 5.68 -6.40 1.07
CA TYR A 92 4.86 -5.40 1.76
C TYR A 92 4.59 -5.77 3.23
N VAL A 93 4.18 -4.79 4.01
CA VAL A 93 3.67 -4.97 5.38
C VAL A 93 2.29 -4.32 5.51
N MET A 94 1.41 -4.95 6.30
CA MET A 94 0.09 -4.43 6.68
C MET A 94 0.05 -4.11 8.18
N SER A 95 -1.10 -3.66 8.69
CA SER A 95 -1.37 -3.56 10.12
C SER A 95 -1.13 -4.88 10.84
N PHE A 96 -0.80 -4.80 12.14
CA PHE A 96 -0.44 -5.95 12.99
C PHE A 96 0.76 -6.74 12.46
N TYR A 97 1.69 -6.07 11.78
CA TYR A 97 2.85 -6.69 11.13
C TYR A 97 2.53 -7.87 10.19
N ARG A 98 1.28 -7.98 9.71
CA ARG A 98 0.85 -9.00 8.75
C ARG A 98 1.63 -8.84 7.45
N ARG A 99 2.32 -9.90 7.04
CA ARG A 99 3.23 -9.90 5.90
C ARG A 99 3.46 -11.33 5.41
N GLY A 100 3.68 -11.48 4.11
CA GLY A 100 3.99 -12.78 3.48
C GLY A 100 4.82 -12.57 2.23
N CYS A 101 5.63 -13.54 1.83
CA CYS A 101 6.30 -13.51 0.54
C CYS A 101 5.29 -13.78 -0.59
N VAL A 102 5.75 -13.74 -1.84
CA VAL A 102 4.90 -13.96 -3.03
C VAL A 102 4.16 -15.31 -2.97
N GLN A 103 4.78 -16.36 -2.41
CA GLN A 103 4.18 -17.70 -2.28
C GLN A 103 3.21 -17.81 -1.10
N HIS A 104 3.50 -17.10 0.00
CA HIS A 104 2.75 -17.21 1.25
C HIS A 104 1.75 -16.07 1.47
N GLN A 105 1.62 -15.14 0.54
CA GLN A 105 0.63 -14.06 0.59
C GLN A 105 -0.81 -14.60 0.75
N LYS A 106 -1.11 -15.76 0.19
CA LYS A 106 -2.42 -16.42 0.30
C LYS A 106 -2.78 -16.87 1.73
N TYR A 107 -1.79 -17.02 2.61
CA TYR A 107 -1.97 -17.42 4.00
C TYR A 107 -2.04 -16.22 4.97
N ILE A 108 -2.00 -15.00 4.45
CA ILE A 108 -2.18 -13.81 5.29
C ILE A 108 -3.67 -13.66 5.59
N ASP A 109 -4.02 -13.51 6.87
CA ASP A 109 -5.38 -13.21 7.28
C ASP A 109 -5.80 -11.83 6.76
N PHE A 110 -6.75 -11.77 5.83
CA PHE A 110 -7.33 -10.52 5.34
C PHE A 110 -8.58 -10.15 6.14
N PHE A 111 -8.66 -8.90 6.59
CA PHE A 111 -9.87 -8.39 7.24
C PHE A 111 -11.00 -8.30 6.22
N GLN A 112 -12.04 -9.10 6.40
CA GLN A 112 -13.26 -9.01 5.60
C GLN A 112 -14.20 -7.97 6.23
N ASN A 113 -15.06 -7.31 5.44
CA ASN A 113 -16.12 -6.43 5.95
C ASN A 113 -15.67 -5.18 6.75
N VAL A 114 -14.62 -4.48 6.30
CA VAL A 114 -14.12 -3.23 6.94
C VAL A 114 -15.12 -2.07 6.96
N LYS A 115 -16.23 -2.16 6.21
CA LYS A 115 -17.40 -1.34 6.50
C LYS A 115 -18.17 -2.01 7.63
N LYS A 116 -18.00 -1.53 8.87
CA LYS A 116 -19.03 -1.71 9.89
C LYS A 116 -20.34 -1.27 9.24
N ARG A 117 -21.26 -2.22 9.01
CA ARG A 117 -22.65 -1.91 8.68
C ARG A 117 -23.22 -1.23 9.92
N ASN A 118 -23.01 0.08 10.03
CA ASN A 118 -23.80 0.88 10.95
C ASN A 118 -25.24 0.82 10.40
N GLY A 119 -26.15 0.30 11.24
CA GLY A 119 -27.61 0.33 11.16
C GLY A 119 -28.28 0.44 9.78
N SER A 120 -29.04 -0.60 9.41
CA SER A 120 -30.19 -0.54 8.48
C SER A 120 -30.11 0.50 7.34
N MET A 121 -29.08 0.43 6.48
CA MET A 121 -29.15 1.13 5.21
C MET A 121 -29.93 0.28 4.22
N GLN A 122 -31.16 0.69 3.95
CA GLN A 122 -31.94 0.32 2.76
C GLN A 122 -30.96 0.23 1.58
N VAL A 123 -30.82 -0.97 1.01
CA VAL A 123 -29.99 -1.23 -0.16
C VAL A 123 -30.66 -0.51 -1.32
N SER A 124 -30.35 0.77 -1.52
CA SER A 124 -30.70 1.45 -2.75
C SER A 124 -29.98 0.71 -3.87
N PRO A 125 -30.69 0.16 -4.87
CA PRO A 125 -30.04 -0.56 -5.95
C PRO A 125 -29.16 0.44 -6.68
N ASN A 126 -27.85 0.21 -6.69
CA ASN A 126 -26.89 1.00 -7.45
C ASN A 126 -26.97 0.60 -8.94
N ASN A 127 -28.18 0.68 -9.51
CA ASN A 127 -28.47 0.39 -10.91
C ASN A 127 -28.55 1.71 -11.70
N ARG A 128 -28.33 1.63 -13.01
CA ARG A 128 -28.32 2.83 -13.88
C ARG A 128 -29.65 3.57 -13.85
N ILE A 129 -30.75 2.84 -13.66
CA ILE A 129 -32.11 3.35 -13.64
C ILE A 129 -32.33 4.26 -12.42
N SER A 130 -31.96 3.81 -11.21
CA SER A 130 -32.12 4.61 -9.98
C SER A 130 -31.30 5.89 -10.02
N HIS A 131 -30.12 5.86 -10.64
CA HIS A 131 -29.32 7.06 -10.85
C HIS A 131 -30.01 8.04 -11.81
N ALA A 132 -30.59 7.56 -12.91
CA ALA A 132 -31.32 8.38 -13.86
C ALA A 132 -32.59 8.99 -13.25
N THR A 133 -33.37 8.20 -12.52
CA THR A 133 -34.58 8.68 -11.80
C THR A 133 -34.21 9.76 -10.79
N ARG A 134 -33.17 9.56 -9.99
CA ARG A 134 -32.73 10.56 -9.00
C ARG A 134 -32.26 11.87 -9.66
N LEU A 135 -31.61 11.80 -10.83
CA LEU A 135 -31.24 13.00 -11.59
C LEU A 135 -32.47 13.72 -12.13
N PHE A 136 -33.44 12.99 -12.65
CA PHE A 136 -34.70 13.55 -13.13
C PHE A 136 -35.48 14.23 -11.99
N ASP A 137 -35.62 13.58 -10.84
CA ASP A 137 -36.30 14.15 -9.67
C ASP A 137 -35.58 15.40 -9.15
N ALA A 138 -34.24 15.40 -9.16
CA ALA A 138 -33.43 16.54 -8.76
C ALA A 138 -33.57 17.73 -9.72
N TRP A 139 -33.66 17.48 -11.03
CA TRP A 139 -33.97 18.49 -12.05
C TRP A 139 -35.40 19.01 -11.89
N ALA A 140 -36.38 18.12 -11.75
CA ALA A 140 -37.79 18.48 -11.59
C ALA A 140 -38.02 19.34 -10.33
N SER A 141 -37.27 19.08 -9.26
CA SER A 141 -37.29 19.88 -8.03
C SER A 141 -36.36 21.11 -8.03
N SER A 142 -35.67 21.38 -9.15
CA SER A 142 -34.68 22.48 -9.28
C SER A 142 -33.65 22.50 -8.15
N THR A 143 -33.23 21.32 -7.70
CA THR A 143 -32.35 21.19 -6.54
C THR A 143 -30.97 21.79 -6.86
N THR A 144 -30.54 22.76 -6.06
CA THR A 144 -29.21 23.36 -6.18
C THR A 144 -28.20 22.53 -5.39
N LYS A 145 -27.11 22.11 -6.04
CA LYS A 145 -26.01 21.35 -5.43
C LYS A 145 -24.75 22.21 -5.37
N HIS A 146 -24.20 22.34 -4.18
CA HIS A 146 -22.89 22.96 -3.99
C HIS A 146 -21.77 21.97 -4.32
N VAL A 147 -20.83 22.36 -5.18
CA VAL A 147 -19.69 21.54 -5.61
C VAL A 147 -18.39 22.22 -5.20
N TYR A 148 -17.56 21.52 -4.43
CA TYR A 148 -16.23 21.98 -4.04
C TYR A 148 -15.13 21.10 -4.62
N SER A 149 -14.18 21.71 -5.32
CA SER A 149 -13.01 21.04 -5.89
C SER A 149 -11.81 21.12 -4.94
N LYS A 150 -11.47 20.01 -4.28
CA LYS A 150 -10.26 19.90 -3.44
C LYS A 150 -8.96 20.08 -4.21
N ARG A 151 -8.96 19.84 -5.53
CA ARG A 151 -7.76 19.94 -6.38
C ARG A 151 -7.48 21.39 -6.82
N LEU A 152 -8.53 22.15 -7.09
CA LEU A 152 -8.44 23.52 -7.61
C LEU A 152 -8.72 24.58 -6.54
N GLY A 153 -9.27 24.19 -5.38
CA GLY A 153 -9.63 25.10 -4.29
C GLY A 153 -10.87 25.95 -4.55
N ILE A 154 -11.60 25.70 -5.63
CA ILE A 154 -12.78 26.48 -6.04
C ILE A 154 -14.09 25.79 -5.66
N SER A 155 -15.13 26.58 -5.43
CA SER A 155 -16.51 26.14 -5.25
C SER A 155 -17.44 26.81 -6.25
N TYR A 156 -18.47 26.09 -6.69
CA TYR A 156 -19.57 26.65 -7.48
C TYR A 156 -20.87 25.89 -7.20
N ASP A 157 -21.99 26.55 -7.44
CA ASP A 157 -23.31 25.93 -7.36
C ASP A 157 -23.75 25.46 -8.74
N THR A 158 -24.29 24.25 -8.80
CA THR A 158 -24.91 23.70 -10.01
C THR A 158 -26.38 23.43 -9.73
N ARG A 159 -27.24 23.89 -10.63
CA ARG A 159 -28.64 23.48 -10.68
C ARG A 159 -28.74 22.34 -11.70
N TYR A 160 -29.44 21.29 -11.30
CA TYR A 160 -29.73 20.18 -12.20
C TYR A 160 -30.77 20.58 -13.20
#